data_AF-A0A9P6VNC9-F1
#
_entry.id   AF-A0A9P6VNC9-F1
#
_cell.length_a   1.000
_cell.length_b   1.000
_cell.length_c   1.000
_cell.angle_alpha   90.00
_cell.angle_beta   90.00
_cell.angle_gamma   90.00
#
_symmetry.space_group_name_H-M   'P 1'
#
loop_
_entity.id
_entity.type
_entity.pdbx_description
1 polymer ?
#
loop_
_entity_poly.entity_id
_entity_poly.type
_entity_poly.pdbx_seq_one_letter_code
_entity_poly.pdbx_strand_id
1 'polypeptide(L)'
;MLSAALALSSLFVAARAQQVGTNTAEVHPALTVSTCTKSGCTTVAQSIVIDANWRWLHATTGYTNCYTGNAWNATICPDGVTCAANCALDGADYSGTYGITTTGNALKLDFVTTGANVNVGSRTYLMAAGSTTEYQILKVLGQEFTFDVDVSNLPCGLNGALYFSQMDADGGLARWPGNKAGAKYGTGYCDAQCPQDVKFIDGVANSVGWNASATDVNAGTGEYGTCCTEMDIWEANKMSAAYTPHPCSVTEQTRCSGTDCGIGARYSSLCDADGCDFNSYRMGNTTFYGPSDTIDTTKPFTVVTQFLTTDGTTTGTLNEIKRFYVQGGKVYPNSDSDIAGVTGNSITDSFCAAQKTVFGDTNEFKTKGGLAQMSKALSTGMVLVMSIWDDHAVDMLWLDAPYPPTASPSAPGVTRGACSPSSGAPTDVEKNSPGASVIYSNIKWGPINSTYTGTLVGGGGGGTGTGGSSSVTSVKSSTTAVKPTSTTSAKTSTTPPSGGGTSPKYGQCAGTGYTGPTVCAAGSTCTYSNPYYSQCL
;
A
#
# COMPACT_ATOMS: atom_id res chain seq x y z
N MET A 1 -61.54 8.41 -44.75
CA MET A 1 -60.62 9.14 -43.86
C MET A 1 -60.78 8.56 -42.46
N LEU A 2 -59.99 7.53 -42.11
CA LEU A 2 -59.89 7.05 -40.74
C LEU A 2 -58.51 7.45 -40.23
N SER A 3 -58.48 8.39 -39.30
CA SER A 3 -57.26 8.87 -38.64
C SER A 3 -56.78 7.80 -37.65
N ALA A 4 -55.60 7.25 -37.91
CA ALA A 4 -54.88 6.42 -36.95
C ALA A 4 -54.21 7.36 -35.92
N ALA A 5 -54.71 7.35 -34.69
CA ALA A 5 -54.01 7.91 -33.54
C ALA A 5 -53.09 6.82 -32.98
N LEU A 6 -51.82 6.86 -33.36
CA LEU A 6 -50.78 6.05 -32.74
C LEU A 6 -50.36 6.73 -31.42
N ALA A 7 -50.93 6.29 -30.31
CA ALA A 7 -50.46 6.69 -28.98
C ALA A 7 -49.10 6.03 -28.74
N LEU A 8 -48.03 6.82 -28.82
CA LEU A 8 -46.69 6.41 -28.43
C LEU A 8 -46.63 6.40 -26.90
N SER A 9 -47.08 5.32 -26.27
CA SER A 9 -46.80 5.01 -24.87
C SER A 9 -45.30 4.71 -24.73
N SER A 10 -44.53 5.78 -24.54
CA SER A 10 -43.17 5.69 -24.03
C SER A 10 -43.23 5.12 -22.62
N LEU A 11 -43.07 3.79 -22.51
CA LEU A 11 -42.72 3.14 -21.27
C LEU A 11 -41.42 3.79 -20.77
N PHE A 12 -41.54 4.68 -19.79
CA PHE A 12 -40.45 5.00 -18.88
C PHE A 12 -40.11 3.70 -18.15
N VAL A 13 -39.20 2.91 -18.73
CA VAL A 13 -38.47 1.91 -17.96
C VAL A 13 -37.64 2.71 -16.98
N ALA A 14 -38.15 2.91 -15.77
CA ALA A 14 -37.40 3.48 -14.67
C ALA A 14 -36.14 2.60 -14.51
N ALA A 15 -34.99 3.13 -14.92
CA ALA A 15 -33.74 2.42 -14.89
C ALA A 15 -33.43 2.08 -13.43
N ARG A 16 -33.44 0.79 -13.10
CA ARG A 16 -33.13 0.25 -11.78
C ARG A 16 -31.63 0.42 -11.55
N ALA A 17 -31.25 1.36 -10.69
CA ALA A 17 -29.86 1.72 -10.47
C ALA A 17 -29.62 2.28 -9.06
N GLN A 18 -28.44 2.06 -8.47
CA GLN A 18 -27.93 2.77 -7.29
C GLN A 18 -27.98 4.27 -7.55
N GLN A 19 -28.73 4.98 -6.71
CA GLN A 19 -29.08 6.38 -6.94
C GLN A 19 -28.17 7.35 -6.18
N VAL A 20 -28.36 8.63 -6.48
CA VAL A 20 -27.69 9.76 -5.82
C VAL A 20 -28.63 10.37 -4.77
N GLY A 21 -28.18 10.38 -3.52
CA GLY A 21 -28.84 11.06 -2.41
C GLY A 21 -28.68 12.57 -2.54
N THR A 22 -29.64 13.32 -1.98
CA THR A 22 -29.67 14.78 -2.09
C THR A 22 -29.91 15.48 -0.75
N ASN A 23 -29.90 14.75 0.37
CA ASN A 23 -30.10 15.38 1.67
C ASN A 23 -28.81 16.07 2.14
N THR A 24 -27.66 15.49 1.81
CA THR A 24 -26.34 16.06 2.05
C THR A 24 -25.66 16.34 0.72
N ALA A 25 -25.18 17.57 0.52
CA ALA A 25 -24.42 17.91 -0.68
C ALA A 25 -23.04 17.23 -0.64
N GLU A 26 -22.64 16.61 -1.76
CA GLU A 26 -21.30 16.05 -1.89
C GLU A 26 -20.30 17.13 -2.29
N VAL A 27 -19.35 17.43 -1.40
CA VAL A 27 -18.28 18.42 -1.61
C VAL A 27 -16.93 17.78 -1.26
N HIS A 28 -16.13 17.50 -2.28
CA HIS A 28 -14.82 16.85 -2.14
C HIS A 28 -13.79 17.78 -1.46
N PRO A 29 -13.13 17.35 -0.37
CA PRO A 29 -12.04 18.11 0.25
C PRO A 29 -10.89 18.35 -0.73
N ALA A 30 -10.43 19.60 -0.81
CA ALA A 30 -9.36 19.98 -1.73
C ALA A 30 -8.02 19.39 -1.27
N LEU A 31 -7.21 18.91 -2.21
CA LEU A 31 -5.86 18.42 -1.97
C LEU A 31 -4.96 18.83 -3.13
N THR A 32 -3.83 19.47 -2.83
CA THR A 32 -2.84 19.79 -3.87
C THR A 32 -1.77 18.70 -3.95
N VAL A 33 -1.42 18.30 -5.15
CA VAL A 33 -0.32 17.36 -5.43
C VAL A 33 0.66 18.01 -6.40
N SER A 34 1.74 17.33 -6.80
CA SER A 34 2.62 17.83 -7.85
C SER A 34 2.93 16.81 -8.94
N THR A 35 2.98 17.29 -10.18
CA THR A 35 3.55 16.56 -11.30
C THR A 35 4.98 17.05 -11.54
N CYS A 36 5.93 16.14 -11.67
CA CYS A 36 7.34 16.45 -11.77
C CYS A 36 7.88 16.17 -13.17
N THR A 37 8.84 16.99 -13.56
CA THR A 37 9.70 16.82 -14.73
C THR A 37 11.15 16.88 -14.25
N LYS A 38 12.11 16.56 -15.12
CA LYS A 38 13.54 16.73 -14.78
C LYS A 38 13.92 18.17 -14.39
N SER A 39 13.14 19.17 -14.81
CA SER A 39 13.36 20.58 -14.50
C SER A 39 12.67 21.07 -13.22
N GLY A 40 11.86 20.24 -12.57
CA GLY A 40 11.10 20.62 -11.37
C GLY A 40 9.64 20.18 -11.43
N CYS A 41 8.89 20.51 -10.38
CA CYS A 41 7.50 20.09 -10.21
C CYS A 41 6.51 21.25 -10.32
N THR A 42 5.33 20.96 -10.84
CA THR A 42 4.18 21.86 -10.91
C THR A 42 3.09 21.38 -9.96
N THR A 43 2.61 22.27 -9.09
CA THR A 43 1.48 21.98 -8.21
C THR A 43 0.18 21.91 -9.00
N VAL A 44 -0.62 20.90 -8.71
CA VAL A 44 -1.93 20.64 -9.34
C VAL A 44 -2.99 20.62 -8.24
N ALA A 45 -4.06 21.40 -8.43
CA ALA A 45 -5.21 21.38 -7.55
C ALA A 45 -6.11 20.18 -7.89
N GLN A 46 -6.34 19.33 -6.89
CA GLN A 46 -7.22 18.17 -6.97
C GLN A 46 -8.10 18.13 -5.71
N SER A 47 -8.77 17.02 -5.50
CA SER A 47 -9.58 16.76 -4.32
C SER A 47 -9.59 15.27 -4.02
N ILE A 48 -10.14 14.90 -2.86
CA ILE A 48 -10.37 13.51 -2.49
C ILE A 48 -11.86 13.22 -2.36
N VAL A 49 -12.23 11.96 -2.53
CA VAL A 49 -13.59 11.47 -2.28
C VAL A 49 -13.54 10.25 -1.38
N ILE A 50 -14.46 10.15 -0.42
CA ILE A 50 -14.61 8.95 0.42
C ILE A 50 -15.31 7.83 -0.35
N ASP A 51 -14.88 6.60 -0.11
CA ASP A 51 -15.47 5.36 -0.63
C ASP A 51 -16.97 5.23 -0.30
N ALA A 52 -17.71 4.62 -1.24
CA ALA A 52 -19.16 4.45 -1.16
C ALA A 52 -19.65 3.63 0.04
N ASN A 53 -18.85 2.71 0.58
CA ASN A 53 -19.21 1.82 1.69
C ASN A 53 -19.46 2.58 3.00
N TRP A 54 -18.79 3.73 3.18
CA TRP A 54 -18.94 4.59 4.37
C TRP A 54 -20.16 5.51 4.33
N ARG A 55 -20.73 5.72 3.15
CA ARG A 55 -21.80 6.70 2.97
C ARG A 55 -23.09 6.22 3.60
N TRP A 56 -23.87 7.18 4.08
CA TRP A 56 -25.25 6.88 4.44
C TRP A 56 -26.01 6.40 3.20
N LEU A 57 -26.70 5.27 3.36
CA LEU A 57 -27.51 4.65 2.33
C LEU A 57 -28.98 4.65 2.76
N HIS A 58 -29.79 5.44 2.07
CA HIS A 58 -31.20 5.62 2.37
C HIS A 58 -32.09 5.39 1.15
N ALA A 59 -33.38 5.20 1.40
CA ALA A 59 -34.38 5.11 0.34
C ALA A 59 -34.37 6.39 -0.51
N THR A 60 -34.55 6.27 -1.83
CA THR A 60 -34.62 7.40 -2.76
C THR A 60 -35.74 8.39 -2.46
N THR A 61 -36.75 7.95 -1.70
CA THR A 61 -37.80 8.79 -1.15
C THR A 61 -37.76 8.72 0.38
N GLY A 62 -37.60 9.88 1.03
CA GLY A 62 -37.51 9.99 2.48
C GLY A 62 -36.12 9.66 3.05
N TYR A 63 -36.08 9.23 4.31
CA TYR A 63 -34.86 9.07 5.11
C TYR A 63 -34.71 7.66 5.69
N THR A 64 -35.52 6.70 5.24
CA THR A 64 -35.48 5.33 5.75
C THR A 64 -34.19 4.66 5.29
N ASN A 65 -33.42 4.12 6.23
CA ASN A 65 -32.18 3.43 5.91
C ASN A 65 -32.42 2.18 5.05
N CYS A 66 -31.61 2.03 4.01
CA CYS A 66 -31.48 0.78 3.26
C CYS A 66 -30.53 -0.20 3.94
N TYR A 67 -29.58 0.31 4.72
CA TYR A 67 -28.59 -0.45 5.46
C TYR A 67 -28.39 0.17 6.85
N THR A 68 -28.36 -0.63 7.92
CA THR A 68 -28.20 -0.13 9.30
C THR A 68 -27.39 -1.13 10.12
N GLY A 69 -26.38 -0.63 10.85
CA GLY A 69 -25.37 -1.49 11.47
C GLY A 69 -24.72 -2.30 10.36
N ASN A 70 -24.95 -3.61 10.38
CA ASN A 70 -24.46 -4.53 9.36
C ASN A 70 -25.55 -5.29 8.59
N ALA A 71 -26.80 -4.77 8.55
CA ALA A 71 -27.94 -5.44 7.92
C ALA A 71 -28.65 -4.59 6.88
N TRP A 72 -29.06 -5.22 5.77
CA TRP A 72 -29.92 -4.63 4.74
C TRP A 72 -31.39 -4.62 5.16
N ASN A 73 -32.12 -3.58 4.78
CA ASN A 73 -33.56 -3.51 4.94
C ASN A 73 -34.25 -4.42 3.91
N ALA A 74 -34.70 -5.59 4.32
CA ALA A 74 -35.28 -6.61 3.42
C ALA A 74 -36.54 -6.15 2.65
N THR A 75 -37.26 -5.13 3.13
CA THR A 75 -38.42 -4.58 2.40
C THR A 75 -37.99 -3.68 1.24
N ILE A 76 -36.95 -2.87 1.45
CA ILE A 76 -36.40 -1.97 0.41
C ILE A 76 -35.48 -2.74 -0.55
N CYS A 77 -34.75 -3.72 -0.01
CA CYS A 77 -33.73 -4.53 -0.66
C CYS A 77 -34.09 -6.02 -0.69
N PRO A 78 -35.18 -6.41 -1.38
CA PRO A 78 -35.54 -7.82 -1.54
C PRO A 78 -34.60 -8.59 -2.48
N ASP A 79 -33.92 -7.87 -3.38
CA ASP A 79 -32.89 -8.37 -4.28
C ASP A 79 -31.92 -7.22 -4.62
N GLY A 80 -30.73 -7.56 -5.14
CA GLY A 80 -29.66 -6.58 -5.36
C GLY A 80 -30.01 -5.48 -6.38
N VAL A 81 -30.79 -5.80 -7.42
CA VAL A 81 -31.15 -4.84 -8.49
C VAL A 81 -32.23 -3.88 -8.01
N THR A 82 -33.24 -4.40 -7.31
CA THR A 82 -34.29 -3.60 -6.68
C THR A 82 -33.73 -2.75 -5.55
N CYS A 83 -32.82 -3.29 -4.75
CA CYS A 83 -32.12 -2.54 -3.71
C CYS A 83 -31.36 -1.36 -4.30
N ALA A 84 -30.57 -1.60 -5.36
CA ALA A 84 -29.88 -0.52 -6.07
C ALA A 84 -30.87 0.55 -6.54
N ALA A 85 -31.95 0.18 -7.22
CA ALA A 85 -33.00 1.11 -7.67
C ALA A 85 -33.62 1.97 -6.57
N ASN A 86 -33.78 1.39 -5.38
CA ASN A 86 -34.49 2.01 -4.27
C ASN A 86 -33.60 2.80 -3.33
N CYS A 87 -32.27 2.66 -3.43
CA CYS A 87 -31.33 3.18 -2.46
C CYS A 87 -30.37 4.19 -3.08
N ALA A 88 -30.05 5.23 -2.32
CA ALA A 88 -29.26 6.36 -2.75
C ALA A 88 -28.07 6.58 -1.82
N LEU A 89 -26.87 6.77 -2.40
CA LEU A 89 -25.69 7.20 -1.66
C LEU A 89 -25.77 8.70 -1.43
N ASP A 90 -25.76 9.15 -0.18
CA ASP A 90 -25.81 10.58 0.15
C ASP A 90 -24.41 11.23 0.15
N GLY A 91 -24.38 12.55 0.22
CA GLY A 91 -23.14 13.31 0.45
C GLY A 91 -22.52 13.03 1.82
N ALA A 92 -21.26 13.42 1.99
CA ALA A 92 -20.48 13.16 3.19
C ALA A 92 -20.10 14.44 3.97
N ASP A 93 -20.30 14.42 5.29
CA ASP A 93 -19.60 15.33 6.22
C ASP A 93 -18.22 14.75 6.56
N TYR A 94 -17.24 15.06 5.71
CA TYR A 94 -15.89 14.53 5.76
C TYR A 94 -15.22 14.69 7.14
N SER A 95 -15.28 15.88 7.73
CA SER A 95 -14.57 16.13 8.99
C SER A 95 -15.38 15.68 10.20
N GLY A 96 -16.67 16.01 10.28
CA GLY A 96 -17.47 15.78 11.48
C GLY A 96 -17.93 14.34 11.64
N THR A 97 -18.09 13.60 10.54
CA THR A 97 -18.54 12.20 10.56
C THR A 97 -17.39 11.22 10.35
N TYR A 98 -16.44 11.53 9.48
CA TYR A 98 -15.42 10.57 9.03
C TYR A 98 -13.99 10.91 9.47
N GLY A 99 -13.75 12.06 10.13
CA GLY A 99 -12.41 12.43 10.59
C GLY A 99 -11.42 12.71 9.45
N ILE A 100 -11.95 13.08 8.28
CA ILE A 100 -11.16 13.36 7.08
C ILE A 100 -10.97 14.87 6.96
N THR A 101 -9.71 15.31 6.99
CA THR A 101 -9.37 16.73 6.84
C THR A 101 -8.22 16.91 5.86
N THR A 102 -8.23 18.03 5.14
CA THR A 102 -7.12 18.41 4.25
C THR A 102 -6.61 19.80 4.58
N THR A 103 -5.32 20.05 4.36
CA THR A 103 -4.72 21.39 4.45
C THR A 103 -3.62 21.51 3.40
N GLY A 104 -3.89 22.25 2.32
CA GLY A 104 -2.97 22.37 1.19
C GLY A 104 -2.68 21.02 0.54
N ASN A 105 -1.46 20.51 0.74
CA ASN A 105 -0.99 19.24 0.19
C ASN A 105 -1.09 18.06 1.16
N ALA A 106 -1.69 18.23 2.33
CA ALA A 106 -1.80 17.19 3.36
C ALA A 106 -3.25 16.71 3.52
N LEU A 107 -3.41 15.40 3.62
CA LEU A 107 -4.61 14.66 3.99
C LEU A 107 -4.36 13.99 5.34
N LYS A 108 -5.18 14.28 6.34
CA LYS A 108 -5.20 13.59 7.63
C LYS A 108 -6.45 12.71 7.72
N LEU A 109 -6.26 11.45 8.08
CA LEU A 109 -7.32 10.50 8.34
C LEU A 109 -7.25 10.10 9.82
N ASP A 110 -8.31 10.41 10.56
CA ASP A 110 -8.47 9.94 11.94
C ASP A 110 -9.05 8.52 11.96
N PHE A 111 -8.62 7.72 12.93
CA PHE A 111 -9.05 6.32 13.03
C PHE A 111 -10.48 6.22 13.57
N VAL A 112 -10.80 6.84 14.71
CA VAL A 112 -12.15 6.85 15.27
C VAL A 112 -12.71 8.27 15.28
N THR A 113 -13.90 8.46 14.74
CA THR A 113 -14.64 9.73 14.77
C THR A 113 -16.01 9.53 15.40
N THR A 114 -16.28 10.28 16.47
CA THR A 114 -17.56 10.22 17.18
C THR A 114 -18.41 11.43 16.82
N GLY A 115 -19.41 11.21 15.97
CA GLY A 115 -20.43 12.19 15.61
C GLY A 115 -21.82 11.72 16.07
N ALA A 116 -22.81 11.78 15.16
CA ALA A 116 -24.12 11.17 15.40
C ALA A 116 -24.04 9.63 15.52
N ASN A 117 -23.03 9.03 14.88
CA ASN A 117 -22.63 7.64 15.01
C ASN A 117 -21.12 7.59 15.25
N VAL A 118 -20.60 6.42 15.64
CA VAL A 118 -19.15 6.17 15.70
C VAL A 118 -18.71 5.63 14.35
N ASN A 119 -17.78 6.33 13.71
CA ASN A 119 -17.09 5.88 12.50
C ASN A 119 -15.71 5.32 12.88
N VAL A 120 -15.33 4.20 12.26
CA VAL A 120 -14.01 3.58 12.38
C VAL A 120 -13.40 3.47 10.99
N GLY A 121 -12.18 3.96 10.85
CA GLY A 121 -11.42 3.95 9.61
C GLY A 121 -12.01 4.84 8.50
N SER A 122 -11.27 4.90 7.40
CA SER A 122 -11.75 5.51 6.15
C SER A 122 -10.93 5.04 4.96
N ARG A 123 -11.53 5.08 3.76
CA ARG A 123 -10.85 4.90 2.48
C ARG A 123 -11.22 6.03 1.54
N THR A 124 -10.23 6.62 0.89
CA THR A 124 -10.39 7.78 0.01
C THR A 124 -9.65 7.62 -1.30
N TYR A 125 -10.16 8.29 -2.35
CA TYR A 125 -9.58 8.29 -3.69
C TYR A 125 -9.19 9.69 -4.13
N LEU A 126 -8.10 9.81 -4.88
CA LEU A 126 -7.72 11.08 -5.51
C LEU A 126 -8.58 11.31 -6.76
N MET A 127 -9.23 12.47 -6.84
CA MET A 127 -10.01 12.91 -8.01
C MET A 127 -9.11 13.55 -9.06
N ALA A 128 -9.42 13.36 -10.36
CA ALA A 128 -8.68 13.99 -11.45
C ALA A 128 -8.76 15.53 -11.36
N ALA A 129 -7.71 16.22 -11.82
CA ALA A 129 -7.63 17.67 -11.74
C ALA A 129 -8.83 18.36 -12.42
N GLY A 130 -9.55 19.19 -11.65
CA GLY A 130 -10.75 19.89 -12.13
C GLY A 130 -11.99 18.99 -12.33
N SER A 131 -11.92 17.71 -11.97
CA SER A 131 -13.03 16.77 -12.08
C SER A 131 -13.71 16.52 -10.74
N THR A 132 -15.02 16.30 -10.79
CA THR A 132 -15.80 15.75 -9.66
C THR A 132 -16.42 14.39 -10.00
N THR A 133 -16.13 13.85 -11.20
CA THR A 133 -16.78 12.64 -11.73
C THR A 133 -15.78 11.60 -12.23
N GLU A 134 -14.47 11.88 -12.14
CA GLU A 134 -13.42 10.96 -12.53
C GLU A 134 -12.28 10.97 -11.51
N TYR A 135 -11.78 9.78 -11.16
CA TYR A 135 -10.57 9.59 -10.38
C TYR A 135 -9.32 9.96 -11.18
N GLN A 136 -8.26 10.32 -10.46
CA GLN A 136 -6.94 10.47 -11.04
C GLN A 136 -6.38 9.10 -11.42
N ILE A 137 -6.27 8.84 -12.72
CA ILE A 137 -5.58 7.66 -13.25
C ILE A 137 -4.08 7.92 -13.32
N LEU A 138 -3.29 7.15 -12.57
CA LEU A 138 -1.83 7.24 -12.50
C LEU A 138 -1.18 6.15 -13.35
N LYS A 139 -0.36 6.57 -14.32
CA LYS A 139 0.46 5.70 -15.17
C LYS A 139 1.91 5.82 -14.75
N VAL A 140 2.34 4.95 -13.83
CA VAL A 140 3.64 5.06 -13.15
C VAL A 140 4.71 4.13 -13.71
N LEU A 141 4.42 3.37 -14.77
CA LEU A 141 5.41 2.51 -15.40
C LEU A 141 6.56 3.33 -16.01
N GLY A 142 7.81 3.03 -15.65
CA GLY A 142 8.98 3.84 -16.01
C GLY A 142 9.05 5.19 -15.29
N GLN A 143 8.29 5.35 -14.20
CA GLN A 143 8.16 6.60 -13.44
C GLN A 143 8.44 6.36 -11.95
N GLU A 144 8.40 7.45 -11.20
CA GLU A 144 8.57 7.53 -9.75
C GLU A 144 7.32 8.15 -9.13
N PHE A 145 6.88 7.57 -8.01
CA PHE A 145 5.81 8.08 -7.16
C PHE A 145 6.36 8.34 -5.76
N THR A 146 5.94 9.44 -5.14
CA THR A 146 6.51 9.89 -3.87
C THR A 146 5.49 10.62 -3.04
N PHE A 147 5.58 10.49 -1.72
CA PHE A 147 4.76 11.23 -0.76
C PHE A 147 5.52 11.34 0.56
N ASP A 148 5.14 12.32 1.36
CA ASP A 148 5.54 12.41 2.76
C ASP A 148 4.46 11.77 3.62
N VAL A 149 4.87 11.08 4.69
CA VAL A 149 3.94 10.41 5.62
C VAL A 149 4.31 10.68 7.06
N ASP A 150 3.30 10.85 7.90
CA ASP A 150 3.42 10.80 9.36
C ASP A 150 2.60 9.62 9.90
N VAL A 151 3.31 8.61 10.38
CA VAL A 151 2.76 7.40 11.01
C VAL A 151 3.00 7.38 12.51
N SER A 152 3.53 8.45 13.10
CA SER A 152 3.95 8.47 14.51
C SER A 152 2.80 8.16 15.49
N ASN A 153 1.58 8.42 15.04
CA ASN A 153 0.34 8.18 15.77
C ASN A 153 -0.41 6.90 15.33
N LEU A 154 0.27 5.96 14.64
CA LEU A 154 -0.26 4.64 14.28
C LEU A 154 0.40 3.54 15.13
N PRO A 155 -0.25 3.03 16.19
CA PRO A 155 0.23 1.89 16.97
C PRO A 155 0.11 0.54 16.23
N CYS A 156 0.54 -0.53 16.91
CA CYS A 156 0.28 -1.92 16.50
C CYS A 156 -1.21 -2.15 16.24
N GLY A 157 -1.52 -2.97 15.22
CA GLY A 157 -2.92 -3.29 14.89
C GLY A 157 -3.57 -2.36 13.88
N LEU A 158 -2.95 -1.22 13.57
CA LEU A 158 -3.44 -0.29 12.56
C LEU A 158 -2.59 -0.33 11.31
N ASN A 159 -3.20 0.05 10.20
CA ASN A 159 -2.53 0.26 8.94
C ASN A 159 -3.02 1.58 8.33
N GLY A 160 -2.09 2.51 8.16
CA GLY A 160 -2.24 3.61 7.24
C GLY A 160 -1.73 3.16 5.88
N ALA A 161 -2.65 2.82 4.98
CA ALA A 161 -2.30 2.38 3.64
C ALA A 161 -2.40 3.49 2.58
N LEU A 162 -1.45 3.51 1.66
CA LEU A 162 -1.46 4.29 0.42
C LEU A 162 -1.08 3.35 -0.73
N TYR A 163 -1.99 3.17 -1.68
CA TYR A 163 -1.86 2.12 -2.70
C TYR A 163 -2.54 2.50 -4.01
N PHE A 164 -2.31 1.70 -5.04
CA PHE A 164 -2.99 1.82 -6.32
C PHE A 164 -3.92 0.64 -6.57
N SER A 165 -5.15 0.94 -6.99
CA SER A 165 -6.14 -0.04 -7.39
C SER A 165 -6.54 0.15 -8.86
N GLN A 166 -6.69 -0.94 -9.61
CA GLN A 166 -7.07 -0.90 -11.04
C GLN A 166 -8.58 -0.68 -11.25
N MET A 167 -9.11 0.37 -10.63
CA MET A 167 -10.50 0.82 -10.77
C MET A 167 -10.74 1.58 -12.08
N ASP A 168 -12.00 1.61 -12.52
CA ASP A 168 -12.45 2.50 -13.60
C ASP A 168 -12.39 3.96 -13.16
N ALA A 169 -11.97 4.86 -14.07
CA ALA A 169 -11.86 6.29 -13.78
C ALA A 169 -13.19 6.91 -13.31
N ASP A 170 -14.31 6.49 -13.86
CA ASP A 170 -15.64 7.00 -13.53
C ASP A 170 -16.34 6.22 -12.40
N GLY A 171 -15.62 5.30 -11.74
CA GLY A 171 -16.17 4.41 -10.71
C GLY A 171 -17.18 3.39 -11.24
N GLY A 172 -17.12 3.07 -12.53
CA GLY A 172 -17.99 2.11 -13.21
C GLY A 172 -19.29 2.70 -13.75
N LEU A 173 -19.42 4.03 -13.78
CA LEU A 173 -20.64 4.74 -14.18
C LEU A 173 -21.03 4.41 -15.65
N ALA A 174 -20.06 4.33 -16.56
CA ALA A 174 -20.29 4.03 -17.96
C ALA A 174 -20.50 2.54 -18.23
N ARG A 175 -19.79 1.66 -17.52
CA ARG A 175 -19.90 0.20 -17.69
C ARG A 175 -21.23 -0.33 -17.15
N TRP A 176 -21.74 0.27 -16.07
CA TRP A 176 -22.87 -0.26 -15.33
C TRP A 176 -24.04 0.71 -15.28
N PRO A 177 -25.10 0.51 -16.11
CA PRO A 177 -26.28 1.37 -16.09
C PRO A 177 -26.98 1.43 -14.72
N GLY A 178 -26.78 0.40 -13.91
CA GLY A 178 -27.20 0.29 -12.51
C GLY A 178 -26.43 1.19 -11.55
N ASN A 179 -25.39 1.90 -11.97
CA ASN A 179 -24.69 2.89 -11.17
C ASN A 179 -25.06 4.30 -11.67
N LYS A 180 -25.65 5.14 -10.81
CA LYS A 180 -25.85 6.58 -11.09
C LYS A 180 -24.98 7.50 -10.25
N ALA A 181 -24.22 6.94 -9.31
CA ALA A 181 -23.43 7.70 -8.35
C ALA A 181 -22.00 7.92 -8.86
N GLY A 182 -21.35 6.87 -9.35
CA GLY A 182 -20.02 6.94 -9.96
C GLY A 182 -18.90 7.41 -9.02
N ALA A 183 -17.77 7.79 -9.61
CA ALA A 183 -16.60 8.27 -8.87
C ALA A 183 -16.89 9.48 -7.98
N LYS A 184 -17.90 10.30 -8.31
CA LYS A 184 -18.35 11.41 -7.46
C LYS A 184 -18.72 10.96 -6.04
N TYR A 185 -19.20 9.74 -5.89
CA TYR A 185 -19.61 9.14 -4.63
C TYR A 185 -18.73 7.94 -4.24
N GLY A 186 -17.53 7.82 -4.81
CA GLY A 186 -16.57 6.80 -4.39
C GLY A 186 -16.96 5.36 -4.76
N THR A 187 -17.68 5.13 -5.86
CA THR A 187 -18.05 3.76 -6.29
C THR A 187 -16.93 3.06 -7.07
N GLY A 188 -17.07 1.74 -7.25
CA GLY A 188 -16.25 0.95 -8.16
C GLY A 188 -14.97 0.39 -7.55
N TYR A 189 -14.87 0.36 -6.21
CA TYR A 189 -13.72 -0.22 -5.52
C TYR A 189 -13.49 -1.68 -5.92
N CYS A 190 -12.22 -2.05 -5.96
CA CYS A 190 -11.73 -3.40 -6.15
C CYS A 190 -10.30 -3.47 -5.60
N ASP A 191 -9.84 -4.65 -5.26
CA ASP A 191 -8.44 -4.91 -4.90
C ASP A 191 -8.10 -6.39 -5.11
N ALA A 192 -6.89 -6.81 -4.73
CA ALA A 192 -6.43 -8.17 -4.95
C ALA A 192 -6.94 -9.19 -3.92
N GLN A 193 -7.60 -8.74 -2.85
CA GLN A 193 -8.31 -9.60 -1.91
C GLN A 193 -9.69 -10.01 -2.43
N CYS A 194 -10.17 -9.41 -3.53
CA CYS A 194 -11.52 -9.64 -4.06
C CYS A 194 -12.63 -9.43 -3.01
N PRO A 195 -12.68 -8.24 -2.37
CA PRO A 195 -13.48 -7.95 -1.19
C PRO A 195 -14.97 -8.19 -1.44
N GLN A 196 -15.59 -8.90 -0.50
CA GLN A 196 -17.02 -9.24 -0.50
C GLN A 196 -17.86 -8.30 0.36
N ASP A 197 -17.22 -7.39 1.09
CA ASP A 197 -17.84 -6.41 1.99
C ASP A 197 -18.31 -5.13 1.28
N VAL A 198 -17.97 -4.99 0.00
CA VAL A 198 -18.41 -3.87 -0.84
C VAL A 198 -19.92 -3.95 -1.06
N LYS A 199 -20.65 -2.94 -0.55
CA LYS A 199 -22.13 -2.89 -0.60
C LYS A 199 -22.71 -2.80 -2.02
N PHE A 200 -21.97 -2.24 -2.98
CA PHE A 200 -22.41 -2.11 -4.38
C PHE A 200 -21.30 -2.50 -5.35
N ILE A 201 -21.58 -3.50 -6.19
CA ILE A 201 -20.65 -4.02 -7.20
C ILE A 201 -21.40 -4.07 -8.53
N ASP A 202 -20.79 -3.55 -9.59
CA ASP A 202 -21.35 -3.50 -10.96
C ASP A 202 -22.75 -2.87 -11.06
N GLY A 203 -23.02 -1.85 -10.24
CA GLY A 203 -24.32 -1.16 -10.18
C GLY A 203 -25.45 -1.98 -9.54
N VAL A 204 -25.11 -3.03 -8.78
CA VAL A 204 -26.05 -3.89 -8.07
C VAL A 204 -25.68 -3.90 -6.59
N ALA A 205 -26.68 -3.86 -5.70
CA ALA A 205 -26.40 -4.02 -4.26
C ALA A 205 -25.97 -5.46 -3.97
N ASN A 206 -24.93 -5.63 -3.17
CA ASN A 206 -24.44 -6.94 -2.72
C ASN A 206 -25.29 -7.49 -1.56
N SER A 207 -26.61 -7.31 -1.62
CA SER A 207 -27.54 -7.65 -0.54
C SER A 207 -27.95 -9.12 -0.51
N VAL A 208 -27.70 -9.86 -1.60
CA VAL A 208 -28.01 -11.29 -1.71
C VAL A 208 -26.92 -12.09 -0.98
N GLY A 209 -27.34 -13.05 -0.17
CA GLY A 209 -26.41 -13.88 0.61
C GLY A 209 -25.62 -13.10 1.67
N TRP A 210 -26.07 -11.89 2.05
CA TRP A 210 -25.34 -11.04 2.99
C TRP A 210 -25.23 -11.67 4.38
N ASN A 211 -23.99 -11.83 4.84
CA ASN A 211 -23.64 -12.35 6.15
C ASN A 211 -23.03 -11.24 7.00
N ALA A 212 -23.75 -10.82 8.04
CA ALA A 212 -23.26 -9.83 9.00
C ALA A 212 -21.97 -10.34 9.68
N SER A 213 -20.96 -9.47 9.80
CA SER A 213 -19.74 -9.81 10.52
C SER A 213 -20.04 -10.00 12.01
N ALA A 214 -19.38 -10.99 12.61
CA ALA A 214 -19.48 -11.24 14.05
C ALA A 214 -18.56 -10.30 14.86
N THR A 215 -17.54 -9.73 14.21
CA THR A 215 -16.51 -8.88 14.85
C THR A 215 -16.60 -7.42 14.42
N ASP A 216 -17.39 -7.09 13.39
CA ASP A 216 -17.62 -5.73 12.91
C ASP A 216 -19.12 -5.42 12.84
N VAL A 217 -19.55 -4.42 13.59
CA VAL A 217 -20.96 -4.00 13.67
C VAL A 217 -21.42 -3.19 12.46
N ASN A 218 -20.50 -2.75 11.60
CA ASN A 218 -20.75 -1.91 10.42
C ASN A 218 -20.55 -2.65 9.10
N ALA A 219 -20.03 -3.89 9.14
CA ALA A 219 -19.69 -4.67 7.95
C ALA A 219 -20.26 -6.09 7.95
N GLY A 220 -20.19 -6.70 6.78
CA GLY A 220 -20.59 -8.06 6.47
C GLY A 220 -20.11 -8.40 5.07
N THR A 221 -20.42 -9.59 4.58
CA THR A 221 -20.00 -10.04 3.25
C THR A 221 -21.19 -10.54 2.44
N GLY A 222 -21.29 -10.13 1.18
CA GLY A 222 -22.29 -10.62 0.24
C GLY A 222 -21.82 -11.81 -0.59
N GLU A 223 -22.65 -12.23 -1.54
CA GLU A 223 -22.34 -13.32 -2.47
C GLU A 223 -21.17 -12.99 -3.41
N TYR A 224 -21.04 -11.73 -3.80
CA TYR A 224 -20.07 -11.28 -4.78
C TYR A 224 -18.88 -10.58 -4.13
N GLY A 225 -17.72 -10.74 -4.75
CA GLY A 225 -16.54 -9.91 -4.50
C GLY A 225 -16.17 -9.06 -5.73
N THR A 226 -15.23 -8.14 -5.58
CA THR A 226 -14.77 -7.25 -6.65
C THR A 226 -13.24 -7.24 -6.74
N CYS A 227 -12.72 -7.92 -7.76
CA CYS A 227 -11.30 -8.18 -7.94
C CYS A 227 -10.66 -7.18 -8.91
N CYS A 228 -9.44 -6.72 -8.61
CA CYS A 228 -8.55 -6.13 -9.61
C CYS A 228 -7.09 -6.12 -9.14
N THR A 229 -6.17 -5.89 -10.08
CA THR A 229 -4.74 -5.79 -9.73
C THR A 229 -4.52 -4.63 -8.76
N GLU A 230 -3.64 -4.84 -7.79
CA GLU A 230 -3.34 -3.90 -6.72
C GLU A 230 -1.82 -3.71 -6.60
N MET A 231 -1.40 -2.49 -6.27
CA MET A 231 -0.03 -2.17 -5.94
C MET A 231 -0.01 -1.40 -4.64
N ASP A 232 0.36 -2.09 -3.57
CA ASP A 232 0.55 -1.52 -2.25
C ASP A 232 1.86 -0.77 -2.19
N ILE A 233 1.79 0.54 -2.38
CA ILE A 233 2.95 1.42 -2.26
C ILE A 233 3.40 1.45 -0.80
N TRP A 234 2.44 1.43 0.11
CA TRP A 234 2.67 1.62 1.52
C TRP A 234 1.55 1.01 2.33
N GLU A 235 1.90 0.02 3.15
CA GLU A 235 1.06 -0.46 4.24
C GLU A 235 1.91 -0.39 5.50
N ALA A 236 1.51 0.41 6.48
CA ALA A 236 2.37 0.65 7.63
C ALA A 236 1.64 1.16 8.85
N ASN A 237 2.30 0.93 9.98
CA ASN A 237 2.18 1.74 11.17
C ASN A 237 3.58 2.16 11.64
N LYS A 238 3.71 2.69 12.85
CA LYS A 238 5.03 3.14 13.34
C LYS A 238 6.01 1.99 13.60
N MET A 239 5.55 0.74 13.64
CA MET A 239 6.37 -0.42 14.00
C MET A 239 6.91 -1.16 12.77
N SER A 240 6.15 -1.19 11.68
CA SER A 240 6.52 -1.92 10.46
C SER A 240 5.87 -1.32 9.22
N ALA A 241 6.47 -1.59 8.06
CA ALA A 241 5.97 -1.16 6.78
C ALA A 241 6.26 -2.21 5.70
N ALA A 242 5.34 -2.36 4.75
CA ALA A 242 5.47 -3.21 3.57
C ALA A 242 5.17 -2.43 2.28
N TYR A 243 5.70 -2.92 1.17
CA TYR A 243 5.23 -2.57 -0.17
C TYR A 243 5.15 -3.83 -1.03
N THR A 244 4.05 -3.98 -1.76
CA THR A 244 3.62 -5.29 -2.26
C THR A 244 2.85 -5.15 -3.58
N PRO A 245 3.36 -5.70 -4.71
CA PRO A 245 2.57 -5.86 -5.93
C PRO A 245 1.70 -7.12 -5.86
N HIS A 246 0.44 -6.99 -6.25
CA HIS A 246 -0.56 -8.05 -6.28
C HIS A 246 -1.19 -8.17 -7.68
N PRO A 247 -0.60 -8.97 -8.58
CA PRO A 247 -1.16 -9.19 -9.91
C PRO A 247 -2.42 -10.06 -9.86
N CYS A 248 -3.38 -9.76 -10.73
CA CYS A 248 -4.53 -10.63 -11.00
C CYS A 248 -4.50 -11.20 -12.41
N SER A 249 -5.17 -12.33 -12.63
CA SER A 249 -5.34 -12.90 -13.98
C SER A 249 -6.23 -12.05 -14.89
N VAL A 250 -7.08 -11.20 -14.30
CA VAL A 250 -7.90 -10.19 -14.97
C VAL A 250 -7.15 -8.88 -15.16
N THR A 251 -7.61 -8.04 -16.10
CA THR A 251 -6.95 -6.78 -16.49
C THR A 251 -7.83 -5.54 -16.33
N GLU A 252 -8.96 -5.67 -15.63
CA GLU A 252 -9.87 -4.60 -15.26
C GLU A 252 -10.64 -5.05 -14.01
N GLN A 253 -11.36 -4.12 -13.35
CA GLN A 253 -12.27 -4.49 -12.28
C GLN A 253 -13.25 -5.57 -12.74
N THR A 254 -13.28 -6.67 -11.97
CA THR A 254 -14.05 -7.87 -12.29
C THR A 254 -14.77 -8.36 -11.05
N ARG A 255 -16.10 -8.46 -11.11
CA ARG A 255 -16.88 -9.12 -10.08
C ARG A 255 -16.64 -10.64 -10.09
N CYS A 256 -16.45 -11.22 -8.91
CA CYS A 256 -16.25 -12.66 -8.72
C CYS A 256 -17.36 -13.27 -7.86
N SER A 257 -17.40 -14.60 -7.80
CA SER A 257 -18.20 -15.36 -6.82
C SER A 257 -17.49 -16.68 -6.48
N GLY A 258 -17.74 -17.23 -5.30
CA GLY A 258 -17.19 -18.54 -4.90
C GLY A 258 -15.67 -18.58 -4.90
N THR A 259 -15.08 -19.61 -5.51
CA THR A 259 -13.62 -19.81 -5.53
C THR A 259 -12.88 -18.72 -6.30
N ASP A 260 -13.52 -18.05 -7.26
CA ASP A 260 -12.93 -16.93 -7.99
C ASP A 260 -12.65 -15.73 -7.08
N CYS A 261 -13.38 -15.61 -5.96
CA CYS A 261 -13.10 -14.64 -4.90
C CYS A 261 -12.17 -15.19 -3.80
N GLY A 262 -11.65 -16.40 -3.94
CA GLY A 262 -10.87 -17.07 -2.90
C GLY A 262 -11.69 -17.63 -1.72
N ILE A 263 -13.03 -17.69 -1.81
CA ILE A 263 -13.88 -18.19 -0.72
C ILE A 263 -13.60 -19.68 -0.49
N GLY A 264 -13.08 -20.02 0.69
CA GLY A 264 -12.66 -21.38 1.04
C GLY A 264 -11.45 -21.89 0.27
N ALA A 265 -10.86 -21.08 -0.62
CA ALA A 265 -9.80 -21.46 -1.53
C ALA A 265 -8.96 -20.24 -1.95
N ARG A 266 -8.28 -19.58 -0.99
CA ARG A 266 -7.53 -18.32 -1.19
C ARG A 266 -6.70 -18.29 -2.48
N TYR A 267 -5.91 -19.33 -2.73
CA TYR A 267 -5.02 -19.43 -3.89
C TYR A 267 -5.71 -19.81 -5.22
N SER A 268 -7.03 -20.06 -5.19
CA SER A 268 -7.86 -20.21 -6.40
C SER A 268 -8.50 -18.90 -6.85
N SER A 269 -8.35 -17.81 -6.07
CA SER A 269 -8.82 -16.47 -6.43
C SER A 269 -8.29 -16.03 -7.81
N LEU A 270 -9.02 -15.13 -8.47
CA LEU A 270 -8.56 -14.44 -9.66
C LEU A 270 -7.27 -13.64 -9.41
N CYS A 271 -7.04 -13.25 -8.16
CA CYS A 271 -5.94 -12.39 -7.73
C CYS A 271 -4.94 -13.12 -6.83
N ASP A 272 -3.70 -12.63 -6.84
CA ASP A 272 -2.71 -12.98 -5.82
C ASP A 272 -3.01 -12.21 -4.53
N ALA A 273 -3.64 -12.88 -3.57
CA ALA A 273 -4.03 -12.28 -2.30
C ALA A 273 -2.83 -12.04 -1.36
N ASP A 274 -1.69 -12.71 -1.56
CA ASP A 274 -0.52 -12.58 -0.68
C ASP A 274 0.50 -11.57 -1.21
N GLY A 275 0.64 -11.48 -2.54
CA GLY A 275 1.57 -10.57 -3.19
C GLY A 275 3.03 -11.01 -3.08
N CYS A 276 3.93 -10.16 -3.58
CA CYS A 276 5.37 -10.28 -3.37
C CYS A 276 5.87 -9.15 -2.47
N ASP A 277 5.82 -9.34 -1.16
CA ASP A 277 6.04 -8.28 -0.19
C ASP A 277 7.53 -8.01 0.07
N PHE A 278 7.84 -6.74 0.36
CA PHE A 278 9.08 -6.35 1.01
C PHE A 278 8.77 -5.54 2.27
N ASN A 279 8.86 -6.20 3.43
CA ASN A 279 8.90 -5.58 4.75
C ASN A 279 10.33 -5.73 5.31
N SER A 280 11.01 -4.62 5.62
CA SER A 280 12.42 -4.65 6.05
C SER A 280 12.67 -5.52 7.29
N TYR A 281 11.74 -5.50 8.26
CA TYR A 281 11.79 -6.35 9.46
C TYR A 281 11.63 -7.83 9.08
N ARG A 282 10.65 -8.15 8.22
CA ARG A 282 10.43 -9.52 7.72
C ARG A 282 11.62 -10.04 6.91
N MET A 283 12.31 -9.15 6.21
CA MET A 283 13.54 -9.43 5.47
C MET A 283 14.80 -9.41 6.35
N GLY A 284 14.64 -9.40 7.69
CA GLY A 284 15.70 -9.65 8.66
C GLY A 284 16.35 -8.40 9.25
N ASN A 285 16.09 -7.21 8.71
CA ASN A 285 16.63 -5.96 9.24
C ASN A 285 15.65 -5.29 10.20
N THR A 286 15.80 -5.59 11.50
CA THR A 286 14.90 -5.12 12.56
C THR A 286 15.25 -3.74 13.13
N THR A 287 16.17 -3.00 12.50
CA THR A 287 16.65 -1.68 12.97
C THR A 287 16.60 -0.60 11.87
N PHE A 288 15.95 -0.94 10.75
CA PHE A 288 15.83 -0.05 9.61
C PHE A 288 14.63 0.89 9.71
N TYR A 289 13.48 0.40 10.18
CA TYR A 289 12.23 1.14 10.23
C TYR A 289 11.53 0.89 11.56
N GLY A 290 11.27 1.97 12.29
CA GLY A 290 10.67 1.91 13.62
C GLY A 290 10.97 3.15 14.45
N PRO A 291 10.45 3.24 15.69
CA PRO A 291 10.69 4.39 16.54
C PRO A 291 12.18 4.48 16.90
N SER A 292 12.85 5.58 16.52
CA SER A 292 14.30 5.78 16.69
C SER A 292 15.23 4.86 15.87
N ASP A 293 14.71 4.17 14.85
CA ASP A 293 15.50 3.38 13.90
C ASP A 293 16.13 4.26 12.79
N THR A 294 16.74 3.63 11.78
CA THR A 294 17.33 4.33 10.62
C THR A 294 16.34 5.29 9.96
N ILE A 295 15.11 4.81 9.73
CA ILE A 295 13.94 5.62 9.41
C ILE A 295 13.13 5.74 10.69
N ASP A 296 13.25 6.89 11.34
CA ASP A 296 12.63 7.16 12.63
C ASP A 296 11.15 7.49 12.48
N THR A 297 10.28 6.54 12.80
CA THR A 297 8.82 6.67 12.63
C THR A 297 8.17 7.61 13.64
N THR A 298 8.92 8.14 14.61
CA THR A 298 8.42 9.20 15.50
C THR A 298 8.33 10.56 14.83
N LYS A 299 8.80 10.67 13.58
CA LYS A 299 8.81 11.90 12.78
C LYS A 299 8.31 11.62 11.36
N PRO A 300 7.79 12.64 10.65
CA PRO A 300 7.49 12.51 9.24
C PRO A 300 8.73 12.18 8.38
N PHE A 301 8.52 11.49 7.27
CA PHE A 301 9.54 11.18 6.28
C PHE A 301 8.92 11.04 4.87
N THR A 302 9.75 11.12 3.84
CA THR A 302 9.36 10.89 2.45
C THR A 302 9.55 9.42 2.09
N VAL A 303 8.57 8.84 1.39
CA VAL A 303 8.63 7.52 0.75
C VAL A 303 8.72 7.71 -0.76
N VAL A 304 9.73 7.13 -1.38
CA VAL A 304 9.96 7.17 -2.83
C VAL A 304 9.86 5.76 -3.39
N THR A 305 9.02 5.56 -4.40
CA THR A 305 8.86 4.26 -5.09
C THR A 305 9.09 4.44 -6.58
N GLN A 306 9.99 3.64 -7.15
CA GLN A 306 10.37 3.67 -8.57
C GLN A 306 9.93 2.39 -9.26
N PHE A 307 9.30 2.53 -10.42
CA PHE A 307 8.82 1.41 -11.24
C PHE A 307 9.66 1.28 -12.49
N LEU A 308 10.74 0.51 -12.38
CA LEU A 308 11.72 0.37 -13.45
C LEU A 308 11.24 -0.64 -14.49
N THR A 309 11.56 -0.36 -15.75
CA THR A 309 11.22 -1.21 -16.88
C THR A 309 12.45 -1.80 -17.53
N THR A 310 12.27 -2.92 -18.24
CA THR A 310 13.34 -3.66 -18.92
C THR A 310 14.18 -2.82 -19.89
N ASP A 311 13.61 -1.77 -20.47
CA ASP A 311 14.28 -0.88 -21.44
C ASP A 311 14.41 0.58 -20.95
N GLY A 312 13.99 0.88 -19.72
CA GLY A 312 14.01 2.23 -19.15
C GLY A 312 13.00 3.20 -19.75
N THR A 313 12.00 2.72 -20.48
CA THR A 313 10.91 3.54 -21.07
C THR A 313 9.60 3.35 -20.31
N THR A 314 8.62 4.23 -20.55
CA THR A 314 7.26 4.11 -19.98
C THR A 314 6.39 3.05 -20.68
N THR A 315 6.94 2.36 -21.69
CA THR A 315 6.27 1.31 -22.47
C THR A 315 6.91 -0.06 -22.32
N GLY A 316 8.09 -0.13 -21.69
CA GLY A 316 8.76 -1.40 -21.37
C GLY A 316 8.01 -2.18 -20.30
N THR A 317 8.38 -3.44 -20.11
CA THR A 317 7.78 -4.29 -19.07
C THR A 317 8.38 -3.95 -17.70
N LEU A 318 7.55 -3.85 -16.66
CA LEU A 318 8.01 -3.71 -15.28
C LEU A 318 9.02 -4.83 -14.94
N ASN A 319 10.18 -4.47 -14.40
CA ASN A 319 11.23 -5.44 -14.02
C ASN A 319 11.66 -5.35 -12.55
N GLU A 320 11.51 -4.18 -11.93
CA GLU A 320 12.02 -3.91 -10.60
C GLU A 320 11.24 -2.76 -9.95
N ILE A 321 10.84 -2.95 -8.69
CA ILE A 321 10.25 -1.91 -7.86
C ILE A 321 11.28 -1.55 -6.79
N LYS A 322 11.84 -0.34 -6.86
CA LYS A 322 12.80 0.18 -5.88
C LYS A 322 12.13 1.09 -4.86
N ARG A 323 12.71 1.13 -3.67
CA ARG A 323 12.29 1.95 -2.54
C ARG A 323 13.44 2.81 -2.03
N PHE A 324 13.15 4.08 -1.75
CA PHE A 324 14.03 4.97 -1.01
C PHE A 324 13.22 5.76 0.01
N TYR A 325 13.91 6.28 1.03
CA TYR A 325 13.33 7.16 2.04
C TYR A 325 14.12 8.45 2.12
N VAL A 326 13.45 9.57 2.42
CA VAL A 326 14.11 10.84 2.73
C VAL A 326 13.70 11.29 4.12
N GLN A 327 14.67 11.42 5.01
CA GLN A 327 14.43 11.91 6.37
C GLN A 327 15.58 12.79 6.82
N GLY A 328 15.27 13.96 7.42
CA GLY A 328 16.30 14.92 7.85
C GLY A 328 17.24 15.39 6.71
N GLY A 329 16.74 15.48 5.47
CA GLY A 329 17.51 15.88 4.29
C GLY A 329 18.48 14.82 3.75
N LYS A 330 18.45 13.60 4.30
CA LYS A 330 19.26 12.46 3.88
C LYS A 330 18.41 11.47 3.10
N VAL A 331 18.98 10.91 2.05
CA VAL A 331 18.36 9.85 1.24
C VAL A 331 18.91 8.51 1.69
N TYR A 332 18.01 7.62 2.09
CA TYR A 332 18.29 6.27 2.51
C TYR A 332 17.77 5.30 1.44
N PRO A 333 18.64 4.49 0.82
CA PRO A 333 18.21 3.31 0.09
C PRO A 333 17.40 2.39 1.01
N ASN A 334 16.51 1.58 0.44
CA ASN A 334 15.87 0.51 1.19
C ASN A 334 16.91 -0.44 1.81
N SER A 335 16.54 -1.08 2.92
CA SER A 335 17.37 -2.12 3.56
C SER A 335 17.65 -3.27 2.60
N ASP A 336 18.85 -3.83 2.61
CA ASP A 336 19.10 -5.14 2.02
C ASP A 336 18.38 -6.24 2.83
N SER A 337 18.01 -7.32 2.16
CA SER A 337 17.57 -8.55 2.82
C SER A 337 18.74 -9.22 3.55
N ASP A 338 18.55 -9.49 4.84
CA ASP A 338 19.46 -10.26 5.70
C ASP A 338 19.07 -11.75 5.78
N ILE A 339 18.02 -12.17 5.06
CA ILE A 339 17.59 -13.56 4.97
C ILE A 339 18.55 -14.37 4.10
N ALA A 340 19.14 -15.43 4.65
CA ALA A 340 20.00 -16.35 3.90
C ALA A 340 19.26 -16.92 2.67
N GLY A 341 19.84 -16.72 1.48
CA GLY A 341 19.27 -17.17 0.21
C GLY A 341 18.35 -16.15 -0.48
N VAL A 342 18.06 -15.01 0.13
CA VAL A 342 17.29 -13.90 -0.45
C VAL A 342 18.14 -12.64 -0.42
N THR A 343 18.45 -12.08 -1.59
CA THR A 343 19.41 -10.97 -1.72
C THR A 343 18.78 -9.73 -2.35
N GLY A 344 19.33 -8.56 -2.02
CA GLY A 344 18.96 -7.27 -2.60
C GLY A 344 17.95 -6.50 -1.74
N ASN A 345 17.60 -5.30 -2.21
CA ASN A 345 16.76 -4.34 -1.49
C ASN A 345 15.55 -3.84 -2.32
N SER A 346 15.15 -4.62 -3.33
CA SER A 346 14.10 -4.27 -4.28
C SER A 346 13.29 -5.50 -4.67
N ILE A 347 12.08 -5.27 -5.16
CA ILE A 347 11.21 -6.35 -5.64
C ILE A 347 11.53 -6.62 -7.10
N THR A 348 11.94 -7.85 -7.39
CA THR A 348 12.15 -8.43 -8.71
C THR A 348 11.52 -9.83 -8.73
N ASP A 349 11.18 -10.38 -9.89
CA ASP A 349 10.64 -11.76 -9.95
C ASP A 349 11.60 -12.79 -9.31
N SER A 350 12.91 -12.56 -9.39
CA SER A 350 13.92 -13.40 -8.71
C SER A 350 13.92 -13.24 -7.19
N PHE A 351 13.74 -12.01 -6.68
CA PHE A 351 13.55 -11.77 -5.24
C PHE A 351 12.31 -12.51 -4.75
N CYS A 352 11.17 -12.34 -5.44
CA CYS A 352 9.91 -13.00 -5.10
C CYS A 352 10.05 -14.53 -5.08
N ALA A 353 10.69 -15.11 -6.10
CA ALA A 353 10.91 -16.55 -6.15
C ALA A 353 11.78 -17.06 -5.00
N ALA A 354 12.87 -16.36 -4.68
CA ALA A 354 13.75 -16.73 -3.57
C ALA A 354 13.06 -16.58 -2.22
N GLN A 355 12.41 -15.44 -1.98
CA GLN A 355 11.69 -15.12 -0.76
C GLN A 355 10.58 -16.14 -0.47
N LYS A 356 9.68 -16.40 -1.42
CA LYS A 356 8.61 -17.41 -1.24
C LYS A 356 9.18 -18.80 -0.98
N THR A 357 10.27 -19.18 -1.65
CA THR A 357 10.92 -20.48 -1.44
C THR A 357 11.51 -20.61 -0.04
N VAL A 358 12.24 -19.59 0.44
CA VAL A 358 12.89 -19.62 1.76
C VAL A 358 11.87 -19.55 2.90
N PHE A 359 10.78 -18.80 2.72
CA PHE A 359 9.71 -18.71 3.74
C PHE A 359 8.74 -19.89 3.70
N GLY A 360 8.74 -20.67 2.60
CA GLY A 360 7.80 -21.78 2.42
C GLY A 360 6.39 -21.33 2.05
N ASP A 361 6.26 -20.12 1.49
CA ASP A 361 5.00 -19.53 1.05
C ASP A 361 4.65 -20.02 -0.37
N THR A 362 3.35 -20.16 -0.67
CA THR A 362 2.88 -20.41 -2.03
C THR A 362 3.22 -19.21 -2.92
N ASN A 363 3.84 -19.43 -4.07
CA ASN A 363 4.20 -18.36 -4.99
C ASN A 363 3.07 -18.06 -5.99
N GLU A 364 1.92 -17.60 -5.46
CA GLU A 364 0.80 -17.16 -6.30
C GLU A 364 1.15 -15.96 -7.17
N PHE A 365 2.03 -15.07 -6.70
CA PHE A 365 2.57 -13.96 -7.48
C PHE A 365 3.07 -14.41 -8.85
N LYS A 366 3.90 -15.46 -8.89
CA LYS A 366 4.38 -16.05 -10.14
C LYS A 366 3.26 -16.73 -10.91
N THR A 367 2.36 -17.45 -10.24
CA THR A 367 1.18 -18.10 -10.86
C THR A 367 0.30 -17.09 -11.60
N LYS A 368 0.13 -15.88 -11.05
CA LYS A 368 -0.62 -14.77 -11.67
C LYS A 368 0.19 -13.96 -12.68
N GLY A 369 1.42 -14.34 -12.97
CA GLY A 369 2.26 -13.74 -14.02
C GLY A 369 3.23 -12.66 -13.55
N GLY A 370 3.42 -12.50 -12.24
CA GLY A 370 4.46 -11.69 -11.61
C GLY A 370 4.47 -10.23 -12.06
N LEU A 371 5.67 -9.63 -12.13
CA LEU A 371 5.82 -8.22 -12.52
C LEU A 371 5.35 -7.94 -13.95
N ALA A 372 5.43 -8.92 -14.85
CA ALA A 372 4.92 -8.77 -16.21
C ALA A 372 3.39 -8.59 -16.25
N GLN A 373 2.65 -9.29 -15.38
CA GLN A 373 1.21 -9.08 -15.24
C GLN A 373 0.91 -7.74 -14.55
N MET A 374 1.64 -7.40 -13.48
CA MET A 374 1.53 -6.10 -12.80
C MET A 374 1.72 -4.93 -13.78
N SER A 375 2.65 -5.06 -14.73
CA SER A 375 2.92 -4.09 -15.80
C SER A 375 1.68 -3.73 -16.63
N LYS A 376 0.71 -4.64 -16.79
CA LYS A 376 -0.51 -4.39 -17.58
C LYS A 376 -1.43 -3.41 -16.87
N ALA A 377 -1.57 -3.51 -15.55
CA ALA A 377 -2.35 -2.58 -14.75
C ALA A 377 -1.67 -1.20 -14.69
N LEU A 378 -0.36 -1.15 -14.40
CA LEU A 378 0.39 0.11 -14.31
C LEU A 378 0.48 0.87 -15.63
N SER A 379 0.43 0.18 -16.78
CA SER A 379 0.41 0.82 -18.10
C SER A 379 -0.97 1.37 -18.50
N THR A 380 -2.04 0.66 -18.14
CA THR A 380 -3.43 1.14 -18.32
C THR A 380 -3.70 2.32 -17.39
N GLY A 381 -3.10 2.27 -16.20
CA GLY A 381 -3.20 3.26 -15.15
C GLY A 381 -4.13 2.81 -14.03
N MET A 382 -3.89 3.31 -12.82
CA MET A 382 -4.56 2.88 -11.60
C MET A 382 -4.96 4.09 -10.76
N VAL A 383 -5.98 3.93 -9.91
CA VAL A 383 -6.49 4.95 -9.00
C VAL A 383 -5.66 4.96 -7.71
N LEU A 384 -5.29 6.15 -7.23
CA LEU A 384 -4.67 6.33 -5.92
C LEU A 384 -5.71 6.21 -4.81
N VAL A 385 -5.43 5.31 -3.86
CA VAL A 385 -6.20 5.07 -2.65
C VAL A 385 -5.37 5.44 -1.42
N MET A 386 -6.00 6.09 -0.45
CA MET A 386 -5.43 6.43 0.86
C MET A 386 -6.43 6.05 1.95
N SER A 387 -6.01 5.23 2.91
CA SER A 387 -6.87 4.70 3.96
C SER A 387 -6.19 4.63 5.33
N ILE A 388 -7.03 4.40 6.34
CA ILE A 388 -6.65 4.00 7.70
C ILE A 388 -7.65 2.93 8.18
N TRP A 389 -7.15 1.81 8.67
CA TRP A 389 -7.99 0.66 9.07
C TRP A 389 -7.30 -0.22 10.11
N ASP A 390 -8.12 -0.98 10.86
CA ASP A 390 -7.75 -2.15 11.64
C ASP A 390 -8.30 -3.43 10.98
N ASP A 391 -7.77 -4.58 11.37
CA ASP A 391 -7.97 -5.83 10.64
C ASP A 391 -8.82 -6.83 11.43
N HIS A 392 -10.07 -6.97 11.03
CA HIS A 392 -11.02 -7.91 11.61
C HIS A 392 -10.77 -9.39 11.24
N ALA A 393 -9.85 -9.68 10.31
CA ALA A 393 -9.55 -11.03 9.88
C ALA A 393 -8.39 -11.64 10.67
N VAL A 394 -7.30 -10.88 10.83
CA VAL A 394 -6.04 -11.40 11.42
C VAL A 394 -5.27 -10.35 12.24
N ASP A 395 -5.95 -9.33 12.77
CA ASP A 395 -5.45 -8.39 13.77
C ASP A 395 -4.17 -7.62 13.35
N MET A 396 -3.95 -7.45 12.03
CA MET A 396 -2.77 -6.80 11.44
C MET A 396 -1.44 -7.54 11.68
N LEU A 397 -1.49 -8.76 12.23
CA LEU A 397 -0.29 -9.50 12.63
C LEU A 397 0.62 -9.86 11.45
N TRP A 398 0.05 -9.93 10.24
CA TRP A 398 0.81 -10.16 9.01
C TRP A 398 1.78 -9.00 8.71
N LEU A 399 1.49 -7.79 9.19
CA LEU A 399 2.28 -6.59 8.97
C LEU A 399 3.29 -6.34 10.08
N ASP A 400 2.90 -6.45 11.36
CA ASP A 400 3.66 -5.86 12.48
C ASP A 400 4.03 -6.82 13.62
N ALA A 401 3.67 -8.11 13.50
CA ALA A 401 3.89 -9.12 14.55
C ALA A 401 4.40 -10.46 13.95
N PRO A 402 4.65 -11.49 14.78
CA PRO A 402 4.78 -12.86 14.31
C PRO A 402 3.46 -13.37 13.72
N TYR A 403 3.45 -13.84 12.46
CA TYR A 403 2.28 -14.50 11.87
C TYR A 403 2.64 -15.74 11.01
N PRO A 404 1.84 -16.83 11.02
CA PRO A 404 0.74 -17.05 11.94
C PRO A 404 1.23 -17.04 13.40
N PRO A 405 0.43 -16.56 14.37
CA PRO A 405 0.88 -16.30 15.74
C PRO A 405 1.34 -17.56 16.49
N THR A 406 1.04 -18.75 15.96
CA THR A 406 1.45 -20.05 16.48
C THR A 406 2.80 -20.54 15.94
N ALA A 407 3.35 -19.91 14.89
CA ALA A 407 4.64 -20.28 14.35
C ALA A 407 5.78 -19.73 15.21
N SER A 408 6.95 -20.40 15.15
CA SER A 408 8.13 -19.91 15.86
C SER A 408 8.57 -18.55 15.30
N PRO A 409 8.70 -17.48 16.13
CA PRO A 409 9.18 -16.18 15.67
C PRO A 409 10.56 -16.21 15.02
N SER A 410 11.38 -17.24 15.32
CA SER A 410 12.70 -17.44 14.74
C SER A 410 12.68 -18.05 13.33
N ALA A 411 11.54 -18.55 12.85
CA ALA A 411 11.44 -19.12 11.51
C ALA A 411 11.48 -18.00 10.46
N PRO A 412 12.23 -18.18 9.35
CA PRO A 412 12.30 -17.18 8.28
C PRO A 412 10.92 -16.75 7.82
N GLY A 413 10.73 -15.44 7.71
CA GLY A 413 9.50 -14.84 7.24
C GLY A 413 8.37 -14.78 8.27
N VAL A 414 8.49 -15.35 9.49
CA VAL A 414 7.40 -15.34 10.50
C VAL A 414 7.28 -14.02 11.24
N THR A 415 8.37 -13.38 11.65
CA THR A 415 8.31 -12.10 12.41
C THR A 415 8.36 -10.92 11.44
N ARG A 416 7.38 -10.01 11.51
CA ARG A 416 7.24 -8.86 10.61
C ARG A 416 7.33 -7.51 11.29
N GLY A 417 7.38 -7.51 12.62
CA GLY A 417 7.54 -6.34 13.43
C GLY A 417 7.70 -6.70 14.90
N ALA A 418 7.77 -5.67 15.74
CA ALA A 418 7.99 -5.80 17.17
C ALA A 418 6.70 -5.89 18.01
N CYS A 419 5.53 -5.96 17.38
CA CYS A 419 4.25 -6.07 18.09
C CYS A 419 4.06 -7.46 18.69
N SER A 420 3.20 -7.54 19.72
CA SER A 420 2.84 -8.80 20.36
C SER A 420 2.02 -9.68 19.40
N PRO A 421 2.17 -11.01 19.39
CA PRO A 421 1.26 -11.89 18.62
C PRO A 421 -0.19 -11.88 19.13
N SER A 422 -0.49 -11.11 20.18
CA SER A 422 -1.83 -10.90 20.75
C SER A 422 -2.31 -9.45 20.64
N SER A 423 -1.62 -8.59 19.87
CA SER A 423 -2.07 -7.22 19.62
C SER A 423 -3.08 -7.16 18.49
N GLY A 424 -3.67 -6.00 18.29
CA GLY A 424 -4.35 -5.65 17.03
C GLY A 424 -5.81 -6.05 16.92
N ALA A 425 -6.37 -6.75 17.92
CA ALA A 425 -7.80 -7.01 17.98
C ALA A 425 -8.60 -5.69 17.85
N PRO A 426 -9.50 -5.57 16.86
CA PRO A 426 -10.23 -4.31 16.57
C PRO A 426 -10.87 -3.67 17.80
N THR A 427 -11.56 -4.48 18.62
CA THR A 427 -12.21 -4.00 19.85
C THR A 427 -11.25 -3.36 20.85
N ASP A 428 -9.99 -3.82 20.88
CA ASP A 428 -8.96 -3.26 21.75
C ASP A 428 -8.33 -2.01 21.12
N VAL A 429 -8.07 -2.03 19.81
CA VAL A 429 -7.42 -0.92 19.10
C VAL A 429 -8.35 0.30 19.01
N GLU A 430 -9.61 0.11 18.63
CA GLU A 430 -10.65 1.14 18.60
C GLU A 430 -10.82 1.83 19.97
N LYS A 431 -10.80 1.03 21.04
CA LYS A 431 -10.98 1.53 22.41
C LYS A 431 -9.72 2.23 22.94
N ASN A 432 -8.55 1.66 22.72
CA ASN A 432 -7.31 2.11 23.35
C ASN A 432 -6.59 3.19 22.53
N SER A 433 -6.86 3.27 21.23
CA SER A 433 -6.22 4.21 20.31
C SER A 433 -7.20 5.01 19.45
N PRO A 434 -8.34 5.52 19.98
CA PRO A 434 -9.34 6.20 19.16
C PRO A 434 -8.80 7.48 18.50
N GLY A 435 -7.80 8.12 19.13
CA GLY A 435 -7.11 9.30 18.60
C GLY A 435 -5.99 8.99 17.61
N ALA A 436 -5.80 7.73 17.19
CA ALA A 436 -4.81 7.37 16.17
C ALA A 436 -5.15 8.05 14.84
N SER A 437 -4.12 8.34 14.05
CA SER A 437 -4.27 9.04 12.77
C SER A 437 -3.07 8.83 11.87
N VAL A 438 -3.28 8.97 10.56
CA VAL A 438 -2.21 9.04 9.55
C VAL A 438 -2.30 10.35 8.78
N ILE A 439 -1.15 10.90 8.40
CA ILE A 439 -1.08 12.04 7.49
C ILE A 439 -0.31 11.64 6.24
N TYR A 440 -0.96 11.74 5.08
CA TYR A 440 -0.32 11.66 3.77
C TYR A 440 -0.18 13.06 3.22
N SER A 441 0.99 13.43 2.73
CA SER A 441 1.20 14.78 2.19
C SER A 441 2.20 14.82 1.05
N ASN A 442 2.28 15.98 0.39
CA ASN A 442 3.34 16.25 -0.59
C ASN A 442 3.45 15.20 -1.71
N ILE A 443 2.31 14.68 -2.17
CA ILE A 443 2.26 13.67 -3.23
C ILE A 443 2.87 14.24 -4.51
N LYS A 444 3.76 13.45 -5.12
CA LYS A 444 4.49 13.76 -6.35
C LYS A 444 4.57 12.55 -7.26
N TRP A 445 4.48 12.77 -8.56
CA TRP A 445 4.89 11.75 -9.54
C TRP A 445 5.54 12.37 -10.77
N GLY A 446 6.45 11.64 -11.39
CA GLY A 446 7.19 12.08 -12.58
C GLY A 446 8.28 11.10 -12.98
N PRO A 447 9.18 11.49 -13.90
CA PRO A 447 10.32 10.66 -14.30
C PRO A 447 11.16 10.20 -13.10
N ILE A 448 11.81 9.04 -13.24
CA ILE A 448 12.76 8.52 -12.25
C ILE A 448 13.75 9.60 -11.79
N ASN A 449 13.93 9.74 -10.47
CA ASN A 449 14.76 10.75 -9.79
C ASN A 449 14.30 12.20 -9.98
N SER A 450 13.00 12.46 -10.15
CA SER A 450 12.47 13.83 -10.30
C SER A 450 11.68 14.34 -9.10
N THR A 451 11.33 13.47 -8.14
CA THR A 451 10.39 13.82 -7.06
C THR A 451 11.06 14.12 -5.73
N TYR A 452 12.34 13.80 -5.57
CA TYR A 452 13.08 13.93 -4.32
C TYR A 452 14.47 14.57 -4.51
N THR A 453 15.01 15.11 -3.41
CA THR A 453 16.38 15.61 -3.31
C THR A 453 16.94 15.26 -1.93
N GLY A 454 18.26 15.16 -1.81
CA GLY A 454 18.92 14.96 -0.52
C GLY A 454 20.31 14.35 -0.68
N THR A 455 21.00 14.17 0.44
CA THR A 455 22.34 13.57 0.44
C THR A 455 22.23 12.06 0.66
N LEU A 456 22.73 11.26 -0.29
CA LEU A 456 22.76 9.79 -0.15
C LEU A 456 23.61 9.36 1.04
N VAL A 457 23.05 8.54 1.92
CA VAL A 457 23.77 7.92 3.03
C VAL A 457 24.47 6.65 2.54
N GLY A 458 25.76 6.48 2.85
CA GLY A 458 26.52 5.25 2.55
C GLY A 458 27.21 5.22 1.18
N GLY A 459 27.13 6.29 0.37
CA GLY A 459 27.94 6.44 -0.84
C GLY A 459 29.39 6.78 -0.51
N GLY A 460 30.24 5.77 -0.33
CA GLY A 460 31.69 5.94 -0.19
C GLY A 460 32.30 6.51 -1.47
N GLY A 461 32.54 7.83 -1.48
CA GLY A 461 33.23 8.52 -2.56
C GLY A 461 33.28 10.02 -2.32
N GLY A 462 34.31 10.47 -1.60
CA GLY A 462 34.59 11.88 -1.38
C GLY A 462 34.78 12.62 -2.71
N GLY A 463 33.94 13.62 -2.93
CA GLY A 463 34.05 14.59 -4.02
C GLY A 463 33.31 15.85 -3.65
N THR A 464 34.02 16.83 -3.09
CA THR A 464 33.56 18.21 -3.00
C THR A 464 33.29 18.73 -4.42
N GLY A 465 32.02 19.00 -4.73
CA GLY A 465 31.61 19.55 -6.01
C GLY A 465 30.32 20.35 -5.85
N THR A 466 30.47 21.67 -5.88
CA THR A 466 29.44 22.70 -5.93
C THR A 466 28.35 22.43 -6.97
N GLY A 467 27.14 22.89 -6.66
CA GLY A 467 25.90 22.68 -7.42
C GLY A 467 26.04 22.86 -8.93
N GLY A 468 25.49 21.90 -9.66
CA GLY A 468 25.37 21.90 -11.10
C GLY A 468 24.40 20.83 -11.57
N SER A 469 23.25 21.30 -12.09
CA SER A 469 22.24 20.51 -12.81
C SER A 469 22.92 19.52 -13.77
N SER A 470 22.82 18.22 -13.50
CA SER A 470 23.44 17.18 -14.33
C SER A 470 22.41 16.52 -15.24
N SER A 471 22.41 16.97 -16.50
CA SER A 471 21.82 16.30 -17.64
C SER A 471 22.56 14.99 -17.92
N VAL A 472 21.90 13.84 -17.74
CA VAL A 472 22.47 12.54 -18.11
C VAL A 472 22.18 12.26 -19.59
N THR A 473 23.21 12.27 -20.41
CA THR A 473 23.18 11.81 -21.80
C THR A 473 23.49 10.31 -21.85
N SER A 474 22.66 9.56 -22.58
CA SER A 474 22.75 8.12 -22.77
C SER A 474 24.03 7.70 -23.51
N VAL A 475 24.76 6.71 -22.99
CA VAL A 475 25.84 6.03 -23.74
C VAL A 475 25.48 4.56 -23.96
N LYS A 476 25.49 4.19 -25.25
CA LYS A 476 25.22 2.85 -25.78
C LYS A 476 26.27 1.83 -25.32
N SER A 477 25.77 0.63 -25.04
CA SER A 477 26.53 -0.60 -24.79
C SER A 477 27.31 -1.04 -26.04
N SER A 478 28.61 -1.32 -25.89
CA SER A 478 29.42 -2.02 -26.89
C SER A 478 30.08 -3.24 -26.25
N THR A 479 29.76 -4.41 -26.77
CA THR A 479 30.30 -5.71 -26.39
C THR A 479 31.71 -5.89 -26.96
N THR A 480 32.64 -6.43 -26.18
CA THR A 480 33.89 -6.98 -26.70
C THR A 480 34.23 -8.26 -25.96
N ALA A 481 34.39 -9.33 -26.74
CA ALA A 481 34.66 -10.69 -26.30
C ALA A 481 36.13 -10.85 -25.84
N VAL A 482 36.35 -11.64 -24.78
CA VAL A 482 37.69 -12.08 -24.35
C VAL A 482 37.73 -13.62 -24.29
N LYS A 483 38.79 -14.17 -24.91
CA LYS A 483 39.13 -15.58 -25.08
C LYS A 483 39.79 -16.17 -23.81
N PRO A 484 39.64 -17.48 -23.50
CA PRO A 484 40.02 -18.03 -22.20
C PRO A 484 41.52 -18.33 -22.11
N THR A 485 42.08 -18.16 -20.91
CA THR A 485 43.43 -18.62 -20.56
C THR A 485 43.37 -19.45 -19.28
N SER A 486 43.95 -20.65 -19.36
CA SER A 486 44.03 -21.68 -18.32
C SER A 486 45.30 -21.53 -17.48
N THR A 487 45.22 -21.62 -16.15
CA THR A 487 46.35 -22.04 -15.29
C THR A 487 45.88 -22.63 -13.95
N THR A 488 46.10 -23.94 -13.83
CA THR A 488 46.59 -24.75 -12.68
C THR A 488 46.31 -24.34 -11.22
N SER A 489 45.68 -25.27 -10.51
CA SER A 489 45.47 -25.34 -9.07
C SER A 489 46.75 -25.57 -8.26
N ALA A 490 46.89 -24.85 -7.14
CA ALA A 490 47.79 -25.20 -6.04
C ALA A 490 47.03 -25.16 -4.71
N LYS A 491 47.25 -26.19 -3.90
CA LYS A 491 46.62 -26.48 -2.61
C LYS A 491 47.49 -25.88 -1.50
N THR A 492 46.92 -25.08 -0.59
CA THR A 492 47.63 -24.64 0.63
C THR A 492 46.73 -24.66 1.85
N SER A 493 47.35 -25.12 2.94
CA SER A 493 46.81 -25.48 4.24
C SER A 493 46.50 -24.27 5.13
N THR A 494 45.58 -24.53 6.07
CA THR A 494 45.08 -23.70 7.17
C THR A 494 46.14 -23.26 8.19
N THR A 495 46.17 -21.96 8.52
CA THR A 495 46.65 -21.42 9.81
C THR A 495 45.99 -20.04 10.06
N PRO A 496 45.60 -19.66 11.30
CA PRO A 496 44.80 -18.46 11.56
C PRO A 496 45.67 -17.19 11.61
N PRO A 497 45.18 -16.01 11.14
CA PRO A 497 45.95 -14.77 11.26
C PRO A 497 45.85 -14.20 12.68
N SER A 498 47.00 -14.00 13.31
CA SER A 498 47.18 -13.25 14.56
C SER A 498 46.88 -11.76 14.35
N GLY A 499 46.13 -11.16 15.29
CA GLY A 499 45.81 -9.73 15.32
C GLY A 499 47.04 -8.83 15.33
N GLY A 500 47.09 -7.89 14.39
CA GLY A 500 48.20 -6.94 14.20
C GLY A 500 47.75 -5.48 14.14
N GLY A 501 46.72 -5.10 14.89
CA GLY A 501 46.27 -3.70 15.01
C GLY A 501 46.04 -3.32 16.47
N THR A 502 46.08 -2.02 16.77
CA THR A 502 45.58 -1.45 18.03
C THR A 502 44.12 -1.03 17.86
N SER A 503 43.26 -1.30 18.84
CA SER A 503 41.89 -0.81 18.87
C SER A 503 41.88 0.70 19.13
N PRO A 504 41.14 1.52 18.36
CA PRO A 504 41.09 2.96 18.58
C PRO A 504 40.52 3.29 19.97
N LYS A 505 40.73 4.53 20.44
CA LYS A 505 40.01 5.02 21.63
C LYS A 505 38.50 4.87 21.39
N TYR A 506 37.78 4.31 22.36
CA TYR A 506 36.39 3.86 22.31
C TYR A 506 36.10 2.60 21.46
N GLY A 507 37.12 1.94 20.92
CA GLY A 507 37.00 0.66 20.24
C GLY A 507 36.90 -0.53 21.21
N GLN A 508 36.30 -1.63 20.77
CA GLN A 508 36.28 -2.88 21.52
C GLN A 508 37.69 -3.48 21.58
N CYS A 509 38.09 -4.00 22.75
CA CYS A 509 39.42 -4.55 22.98
C CYS A 509 39.40 -5.93 23.68
N ALA A 510 38.24 -6.40 24.13
CA ALA A 510 38.07 -7.79 24.56
C ALA A 510 36.57 -8.18 24.53
N GLY A 511 36.30 -9.45 24.79
CA GLY A 511 34.97 -10.03 24.83
C GLY A 511 34.93 -11.46 24.32
N THR A 512 34.04 -12.29 24.86
CA THR A 512 33.82 -13.65 24.36
C THR A 512 33.42 -13.62 22.88
N GLY A 513 34.18 -14.29 22.03
CA GLY A 513 33.97 -14.31 20.57
C GLY A 513 34.60 -13.14 19.80
N TYR A 514 35.22 -12.17 20.48
CA TYR A 514 35.91 -11.05 19.83
C TYR A 514 37.25 -11.52 19.23
N THR A 515 37.44 -11.31 17.93
CA THR A 515 38.64 -11.71 17.16
C THR A 515 39.50 -10.52 16.72
N GLY A 516 39.16 -9.30 17.15
CA GLY A 516 39.85 -8.07 16.77
C GLY A 516 41.02 -7.67 17.69
N PRO A 517 41.58 -6.48 17.46
CA PRO A 517 42.65 -5.88 18.28
C PRO A 517 42.42 -5.89 19.79
N THR A 518 43.32 -6.51 20.57
CA THR A 518 43.23 -6.54 22.04
C THR A 518 44.06 -5.48 22.75
N VAL A 519 44.87 -4.72 22.01
CA VAL A 519 45.71 -3.64 22.54
C VAL A 519 45.08 -2.30 22.16
N CYS A 520 44.87 -1.41 23.13
CA CYS A 520 44.31 -0.08 22.88
C CYS A 520 45.34 0.89 22.27
N ALA A 521 44.85 1.86 21.51
CA ALA A 521 45.65 2.98 21.03
C ALA A 521 46.30 3.74 22.20
N ALA A 522 47.50 4.29 21.97
CA ALA A 522 48.28 4.98 23.00
C ALA A 522 47.44 6.07 23.70
N GLY A 523 47.50 6.07 25.04
CA GLY A 523 46.72 7.00 25.87
C GLY A 523 45.31 6.52 26.24
N SER A 524 44.97 5.26 25.96
CA SER A 524 43.73 4.61 26.43
C SER A 524 43.99 3.22 27.01
N THR A 525 43.10 2.75 27.88
CA THR A 525 43.23 1.44 28.55
C THR A 525 42.00 0.58 28.29
N CYS A 526 42.21 -0.71 28.02
CA CYS A 526 41.10 -1.65 27.83
C CYS A 526 40.36 -1.85 29.17
N THR A 527 39.14 -1.33 29.23
CA THR A 527 38.29 -1.34 30.42
C THR A 527 37.20 -2.38 30.25
N TYR A 528 37.11 -3.30 31.21
CA TYR A 528 36.11 -4.36 31.22
C TYR A 528 34.70 -3.79 31.41
N SER A 529 33.74 -4.26 30.61
CA SER A 529 32.32 -3.92 30.78
C SER A 529 31.50 -5.16 31.13
N ASN A 530 31.55 -6.21 30.32
CA ASN A 530 30.84 -7.46 30.54
C ASN A 530 31.54 -8.65 29.84
N PRO A 531 31.07 -9.91 30.00
CA PRO A 531 31.74 -11.09 29.44
C PRO A 531 31.93 -11.09 27.92
N TYR A 532 31.14 -10.29 27.19
CA TYR A 532 31.16 -10.20 25.72
C TYR A 532 31.80 -8.90 25.22
N TYR A 533 32.14 -7.97 26.11
CA TYR A 533 32.57 -6.63 25.72
C TYR A 533 33.51 -5.94 26.72
N SER A 534 34.61 -5.40 26.21
CA SER A 534 35.51 -4.47 26.90
C SER A 534 35.96 -3.39 25.92
N GLN A 535 36.18 -2.16 26.38
CA GLN A 535 36.38 -0.99 25.52
C GLN A 535 37.63 -0.19 25.91
N CYS A 536 38.34 0.37 24.94
CA CYS A 536 39.43 1.31 25.17
C CYS A 536 38.90 2.67 25.65
N LEU A 537 39.25 3.10 26.87
CA LEU A 537 38.84 4.40 27.44
C LEU A 537 40.02 5.31 27.74
#